data_AF-A0A1Q3U0I7-F1
#
_entry.id   AF-A0A1Q3U0I7-F1
#
_cell.length_a   1.000
_cell.length_b   1.000
_cell.length_c   1.000
_cell.angle_alpha   90.00
_cell.angle_beta   90.00
_cell.angle_gamma   90.00
#
_symmetry.space_group_name_H-M   'P 1'
#
loop_
_entity.id
_entity.type
_entity.pdbx_description
1 polymer ?
#
loop_
_entity_poly.entity_id
_entity_poly.type
_entity_poly.pdbx_seq_one_letter_code
_entity_poly.pdbx_strand_id
1 'polypeptide(L)'
;MVESLNLFVDETTVKQIYEKALYKNPDVFSIDIDGMDYYIARMLLETGLRPKIIVVEYNSAFGPEKSLTIPYNSTFNMFYTAHPYLYYGVSIKDWQNLFAQYNYQFLTVETNGINAFFINAGEFSEAVPENIRSIHFKENIHQMRLFKKDFGGQFEMIKDLPLVTIE
;
A
#
# COMPACT_ATOMS: atom_id res chain seq x y z
N MET A 1 -13.55 4.99 22.46
CA MET A 1 -12.40 4.42 23.20
C MET A 1 -11.38 4.01 22.16
N VAL A 2 -10.11 4.32 22.36
CA VAL A 2 -9.02 3.93 21.44
C VAL A 2 -8.17 2.88 22.16
N GLU A 3 -7.92 1.76 21.52
CA GLU A 3 -6.98 0.74 22.00
C GLU A 3 -5.66 0.89 21.22
N SER A 4 -4.55 0.81 21.94
CA SER A 4 -3.21 0.83 21.35
C SER A 4 -2.50 -0.46 21.71
N LEU A 5 -1.90 -1.10 20.71
CA LEU A 5 -1.11 -2.31 20.89
C LEU A 5 0.36 -1.98 20.69
N ASN A 6 1.19 -2.27 21.68
CA ASN A 6 2.64 -2.21 21.51
C ASN A 6 3.12 -3.56 20.96
N LEU A 7 3.27 -3.64 19.65
CA LEU A 7 3.61 -4.85 18.91
C LEU A 7 4.42 -4.46 17.67
N PHE A 8 5.50 -5.20 17.38
CA PHE A 8 6.18 -5.08 16.10
C PHE A 8 5.33 -5.76 15.03
N VAL A 9 5.13 -5.13 13.87
CA VAL A 9 4.27 -5.64 12.82
C VAL A 9 5.10 -6.43 11.80
N ASP A 10 4.91 -7.74 11.79
CA ASP A 10 5.59 -8.69 10.92
C ASP A 10 4.69 -9.91 10.63
N GLU A 11 5.19 -10.88 9.87
CA GLU A 11 4.44 -12.09 9.50
C GLU A 11 3.98 -12.92 10.71
N THR A 12 4.73 -12.86 11.82
CA THR A 12 4.49 -13.65 13.02
C THR A 12 3.37 -13.08 13.89
N THR A 13 3.11 -11.77 13.74
CA THR A 13 2.18 -11.01 14.57
C THR A 13 0.85 -10.69 13.89
N VAL A 14 0.72 -10.90 12.57
CA VAL A 14 -0.53 -10.69 11.81
C VAL A 14 -1.73 -11.37 12.48
N LYS A 15 -1.60 -12.64 12.87
CA LYS A 15 -2.70 -13.37 13.51
C LYS A 15 -3.13 -12.73 14.84
N GLN A 16 -2.17 -12.27 15.63
CA GLN A 16 -2.45 -11.60 16.90
C GLN A 16 -3.16 -10.26 16.68
N ILE A 17 -2.75 -9.49 15.66
CA ILE A 17 -3.43 -8.24 15.27
C ILE A 17 -4.87 -8.54 14.87
N TYR A 18 -5.08 -9.55 14.01
CA TYR A 18 -6.42 -9.98 13.61
C TYR A 18 -7.26 -10.36 14.82
N GLU A 19 -6.77 -11.21 15.72
CA GLU A 19 -7.50 -11.66 16.92
C GLU A 19 -7.92 -10.50 17.82
N LYS A 20 -7.04 -9.52 18.02
CA LYS A 20 -7.28 -8.33 18.85
C LYS A 20 -8.19 -7.29 18.21
N ALA A 21 -8.34 -7.28 16.88
CA ALA A 21 -9.26 -6.35 16.22
C ALA A 21 -10.69 -6.55 16.72
N LEU A 22 -11.30 -5.49 17.27
CA LEU A 22 -12.67 -5.51 17.79
C LEU A 22 -13.69 -5.94 16.72
N TYR A 23 -13.49 -5.46 15.48
CA TYR A 23 -14.28 -5.83 14.32
C TYR A 23 -13.38 -6.49 13.29
N LYS A 24 -13.87 -7.57 12.67
CA LYS A 24 -13.18 -8.20 11.54
C LYS A 24 -13.50 -7.50 10.22
N ASN A 25 -14.47 -6.59 10.23
CA ASN A 25 -14.89 -5.75 9.11
C ASN A 25 -14.94 -4.26 9.51
N PRO A 26 -13.81 -3.65 9.91
CA PRO A 26 -13.80 -2.25 10.33
C PRO A 26 -14.20 -1.31 9.19
N ASP A 27 -14.75 -0.14 9.50
CA ASP A 27 -15.11 0.83 8.45
C ASP A 27 -13.88 1.32 7.67
N VAL A 28 -12.75 1.49 8.35
CA VAL A 28 -11.48 1.95 7.76
C VAL A 28 -10.32 1.12 8.27
N PHE A 29 -9.44 0.72 7.37
CA PHE A 29 -8.13 0.15 7.64
C PHE A 29 -7.05 0.97 6.92
N SER A 30 -5.98 1.32 7.63
CA SER A 30 -4.84 2.02 7.08
C SER A 30 -3.57 1.28 7.49
N ILE A 31 -2.62 1.14 6.57
CA ILE A 31 -1.30 0.56 6.85
C ILE A 31 -0.21 1.43 6.24
N ASP A 32 0.79 1.72 7.08
CA ASP A 32 2.02 2.43 6.77
C ASP A 32 3.07 1.98 7.79
N ILE A 33 3.91 1.03 7.39
CA ILE A 33 4.99 0.43 8.21
C ILE A 33 6.35 0.55 7.53
N ASP A 34 6.50 1.51 6.62
CA ASP A 34 7.75 1.83 5.93
C ASP A 34 8.37 0.66 5.13
N GLY A 35 7.56 -0.20 4.49
CA GLY A 35 8.05 -1.04 3.39
C GLY A 35 7.38 -2.41 3.20
N MET A 36 7.06 -3.13 4.28
CA MET A 36 6.50 -4.50 4.19
C MET A 36 4.97 -4.54 4.11
N ASP A 37 4.37 -3.38 3.87
CA ASP A 37 2.93 -3.12 3.85
C ASP A 37 2.15 -4.12 3.00
N TYR A 38 2.63 -4.38 1.78
CA TYR A 38 2.00 -5.31 0.84
C TYR A 38 1.78 -6.70 1.45
N TYR A 39 2.83 -7.24 2.06
CA TYR A 39 2.81 -8.59 2.61
C TYR A 39 1.91 -8.67 3.83
N ILE A 40 1.98 -7.67 4.72
CA ILE A 40 1.15 -7.61 5.92
C ILE A 40 -0.32 -7.41 5.57
N ALA A 41 -0.64 -6.51 4.64
CA ALA A 41 -2.00 -6.30 4.15
C ALA A 41 -2.58 -7.57 3.53
N ARG A 42 -1.81 -8.26 2.67
CA ARG A 42 -2.22 -9.55 2.10
C ARG A 42 -2.52 -10.58 3.19
N MET A 43 -1.60 -10.76 4.14
CA MET A 43 -1.79 -11.74 5.23
C MET A 43 -3.00 -11.40 6.10
N LEU A 44 -3.25 -10.11 6.39
CA LEU A 44 -4.45 -9.68 7.11
C LEU A 44 -5.73 -10.00 6.32
N LEU A 45 -5.75 -9.78 5.01
CA LEU A 45 -6.88 -10.18 4.18
C LEU A 45 -7.06 -11.72 4.16
N GLU A 46 -5.98 -12.49 4.13
CA GLU A 46 -6.02 -13.96 4.20
C GLU A 46 -6.60 -14.46 5.55
N THR A 47 -6.39 -13.74 6.65
CA THR A 47 -7.03 -14.09 7.95
C THR A 47 -8.55 -13.89 7.98
N GLY A 48 -9.11 -13.18 6.98
CA GLY A 48 -10.52 -12.85 6.91
C GLY A 48 -10.86 -11.41 7.30
N LEU A 49 -9.86 -10.53 7.51
CA LEU A 49 -10.12 -9.11 7.71
C LEU A 49 -10.78 -8.51 6.46
N ARG A 50 -11.91 -7.83 6.61
CA ARG A 50 -12.67 -7.24 5.49
C ARG A 50 -13.09 -5.79 5.78
N PRO A 51 -12.14 -4.83 5.78
CA PRO A 51 -12.47 -3.42 5.97
C PRO A 51 -13.44 -2.91 4.90
N LYS A 52 -14.19 -1.83 5.17
CA LYS A 52 -14.99 -1.20 4.11
C LYS A 52 -14.13 -0.31 3.23
N ILE A 53 -13.22 0.44 3.84
CA ILE A 53 -12.26 1.32 3.17
C ILE A 53 -10.85 0.88 3.55
N ILE A 54 -9.96 0.80 2.56
CA ILE A 54 -8.54 0.53 2.76
C ILE A 54 -7.73 1.73 2.26
N VAL A 55 -6.78 2.17 3.07
CA VAL A 55 -5.80 3.21 2.76
C VAL A 55 -4.40 2.62 2.86
N VAL A 56 -3.59 2.80 1.82
CA VAL A 56 -2.24 2.26 1.75
C VAL A 56 -1.28 3.27 1.15
N GLU A 57 -0.03 3.28 1.60
CA GLU A 57 1.04 3.95 0.89
C GLU A 57 1.42 3.18 -0.38
N TYR A 58 1.61 3.88 -1.50
CA TYR A 58 2.23 3.31 -2.70
C TYR A 58 3.53 4.03 -3.04
N ASN A 59 4.48 3.29 -3.60
CA ASN A 59 5.72 3.86 -4.08
C ASN A 59 5.53 4.39 -5.52
N SER A 60 5.37 5.71 -5.62
CA SER A 60 5.16 6.38 -6.91
C SER A 60 6.34 6.22 -7.89
N ALA A 61 7.55 5.90 -7.42
CA ALA A 61 8.71 5.68 -8.27
C ALA A 61 8.53 4.48 -9.22
N PHE A 62 7.71 3.49 -8.88
CA PHE A 62 7.40 2.38 -9.79
C PHE A 62 6.52 2.81 -10.98
N GLY A 63 5.91 4.00 -10.92
CA GLY A 63 5.01 4.52 -11.93
C GLY A 63 3.61 3.87 -11.89
N PRO A 64 2.72 4.27 -12.81
CA PRO A 64 1.32 3.84 -12.78
C PRO A 64 1.10 2.40 -13.26
N GLU A 65 1.95 1.90 -14.16
CA GLU A 65 1.68 0.66 -14.91
C GLU A 65 2.42 -0.58 -14.39
N LYS A 66 3.55 -0.42 -13.71
CA LYS A 66 4.37 -1.56 -13.30
C LYS A 66 3.76 -2.23 -12.09
N SER A 67 3.63 -3.56 -12.14
CA SER A 67 3.29 -4.43 -11.01
C SER A 67 4.57 -4.86 -10.31
N LEU A 68 5.00 -4.07 -9.32
CA LEU A 68 6.25 -4.29 -8.60
C LEU A 68 6.10 -4.07 -7.08
N THR A 69 6.85 -4.86 -6.33
CA THR A 69 7.18 -4.66 -4.91
C THR A 69 8.63 -5.03 -4.63
N ILE A 70 9.13 -4.73 -3.44
CA ILE A 70 10.43 -5.23 -2.96
C ILE A 70 10.29 -6.63 -2.33
N PRO A 71 11.34 -7.47 -2.32
CA PRO A 71 11.29 -8.78 -1.65
C PRO A 71 11.00 -8.65 -0.16
N TYR A 72 10.23 -9.60 0.37
CA TYR A 72 9.95 -9.67 1.79
C TYR A 72 11.23 -9.77 2.62
N ASN A 73 11.34 -8.94 3.65
CA ASN A 73 12.39 -8.99 4.65
C ASN A 73 11.85 -8.46 5.98
N SER A 74 11.74 -9.31 6.99
CA SER A 74 11.23 -8.96 8.33
C SER A 74 12.12 -7.99 9.11
N THR A 75 13.37 -7.80 8.67
CA THR A 75 14.31 -6.83 9.24
C THR A 75 14.54 -5.63 8.33
N PHE A 76 13.67 -5.44 7.33
CA PHE A 76 13.76 -4.33 6.40
C PHE A 76 13.70 -2.99 7.12
N ASN A 77 14.56 -2.08 6.65
CA ASN A 77 14.57 -0.71 7.09
C ASN A 77 15.00 0.15 5.90
N MET A 78 14.09 0.98 5.42
CA MET A 78 14.31 1.82 4.23
C MET A 78 15.56 2.71 4.33
N PHE A 79 15.95 3.13 5.54
CA PHE A 79 17.08 4.02 5.78
C PHE A 79 18.44 3.34 5.61
N TYR A 80 18.50 2.01 5.70
CA TYR A 80 19.73 1.22 5.54
C TYR A 80 19.85 0.56 4.15
N THR A 81 19.03 1.00 3.19
CA THR A 81 19.10 0.51 1.80
C THR A 81 20.13 1.31 0.98
N ALA A 82 20.48 0.80 -0.21
CA ALA A 82 21.36 1.51 -1.14
C ALA A 82 20.76 2.84 -1.65
N HIS A 83 19.42 2.95 -1.65
CA HIS A 83 18.68 4.14 -2.08
C HIS A 83 17.59 4.48 -1.06
N PRO A 84 17.97 5.11 0.08
CA PRO A 84 17.02 5.51 1.11
C PRO A 84 15.92 6.41 0.55
N TYR A 85 14.70 6.28 1.09
CA TYR A 85 13.52 7.04 0.66
C TYR A 85 13.00 6.75 -0.75
N LEU A 86 13.54 5.73 -1.44
CA LEU A 86 13.13 5.40 -2.81
C LEU A 86 12.89 3.91 -3.04
N TYR A 87 13.70 3.05 -2.42
CA TYR A 87 13.55 1.61 -2.50
C TYR A 87 12.74 1.10 -1.30
N TYR A 88 11.42 1.02 -1.47
CA TYR A 88 10.47 0.54 -0.45
C TYR A 88 9.13 0.17 -1.10
N GLY A 89 8.29 -0.53 -0.33
CA GLY A 89 6.87 -0.63 -0.58
C GLY A 89 6.53 -1.26 -1.93
N VAL A 90 5.41 -0.81 -2.48
CA VAL A 90 4.72 -1.48 -3.59
C VAL A 90 4.11 -0.48 -4.56
N SER A 91 4.01 -0.87 -5.82
CA SER A 91 3.39 -0.10 -6.88
C SER A 91 1.88 0.05 -6.69
N ILE A 92 1.32 1.13 -7.27
CA ILE A 92 -0.14 1.30 -7.27
C ILE A 92 -0.85 0.16 -8.01
N LYS A 93 -0.21 -0.41 -9.04
CA LYS A 93 -0.75 -1.50 -9.84
C LYS A 93 -0.86 -2.79 -9.03
N ASP A 94 0.16 -3.13 -8.25
CA ASP A 94 0.11 -4.31 -7.37
C ASP A 94 -0.95 -4.17 -6.27
N TRP A 95 -1.14 -2.97 -5.72
CA TRP A 95 -2.25 -2.74 -4.80
C TRP A 95 -3.61 -2.99 -5.44
N GLN A 96 -3.82 -2.48 -6.66
CA GLN A 96 -5.04 -2.76 -7.42
C GLN A 96 -5.24 -4.25 -7.66
N ASN A 97 -4.19 -4.97 -8.07
CA ASN A 97 -4.26 -6.39 -8.34
C ASN A 97 -4.56 -7.21 -7.07
N LEU A 98 -3.89 -6.91 -5.96
CA LEU A 98 -4.14 -7.58 -4.67
C LEU A 98 -5.58 -7.34 -4.23
N PHE A 99 -6.01 -6.08 -4.15
CA PHE A 99 -7.31 -5.73 -3.59
C PHE A 99 -8.49 -6.19 -4.47
N ALA A 100 -8.31 -6.23 -5.80
CA ALA A 100 -9.30 -6.81 -6.71
C ALA A 100 -9.62 -8.28 -6.39
N GLN A 101 -8.64 -9.08 -5.95
CA GLN A 101 -8.86 -10.48 -5.55
C GLN A 101 -9.80 -10.63 -4.35
N TYR A 102 -9.97 -9.56 -3.57
CA TYR A 102 -10.80 -9.53 -2.37
C TYR A 102 -12.05 -8.64 -2.52
N ASN A 103 -12.49 -8.38 -3.75
CA ASN A 103 -13.68 -7.57 -4.07
C ASN A 103 -13.58 -6.09 -3.65
N TYR A 104 -12.37 -5.54 -3.68
CA TYR A 104 -12.15 -4.10 -3.50
C TYR A 104 -11.92 -3.41 -4.84
N GLN A 105 -12.47 -2.21 -4.96
CA GLN A 105 -12.30 -1.31 -6.08
C GLN A 105 -11.35 -0.18 -5.70
N PHE A 106 -10.42 0.14 -6.61
CA PHE A 106 -9.61 1.35 -6.52
C PHE A 106 -10.48 2.60 -6.69
N LEU A 107 -10.31 3.55 -5.78
CA LEU A 107 -11.09 4.78 -5.77
C LEU A 107 -10.28 5.98 -6.30
N THR A 108 -9.15 6.29 -5.67
CA THR A 108 -8.28 7.43 -6.03
C THR A 108 -6.95 7.33 -5.29
N VAL A 109 -5.98 8.14 -5.69
CA VAL A 109 -4.85 8.54 -4.83
C VAL A 109 -5.05 9.95 -4.29
N GLU A 110 -4.38 10.29 -3.18
CA GLU A 110 -4.32 11.67 -2.71
C GLU A 110 -3.31 12.53 -3.51
N THR A 111 -3.37 13.85 -3.30
CA THR A 111 -2.71 14.82 -4.17
C THR A 111 -1.19 14.94 -4.00
N ASN A 112 -0.62 14.40 -2.91
CA ASN A 112 0.81 14.37 -2.66
C ASN A 112 1.51 13.15 -3.26
N GLY A 113 0.77 12.16 -3.78
CA GLY A 113 1.32 10.96 -4.41
C GLY A 113 1.85 9.90 -3.44
N ILE A 114 1.22 9.77 -2.28
CA ILE A 114 1.61 8.89 -1.17
C ILE A 114 0.54 7.82 -0.96
N ASN A 115 -0.70 8.23 -0.67
CA ASN A 115 -1.76 7.30 -0.26
C ASN A 115 -2.73 6.97 -1.40
N ALA A 116 -3.12 5.70 -1.47
CA ALA A 116 -4.16 5.18 -2.34
C ALA A 116 -5.36 4.69 -1.52
N PHE A 117 -6.56 4.87 -2.07
CA PHE A 117 -7.83 4.56 -1.42
C PHE A 117 -8.57 3.50 -2.20
N PHE A 118 -9.08 2.51 -1.47
CA PHE A 118 -9.85 1.39 -2.00
C PHE A 118 -11.12 1.20 -1.18
N ILE A 119 -12.19 0.73 -1.82
CA ILE A 119 -13.48 0.48 -1.18
C ILE A 119 -13.93 -0.95 -1.46
N ASN A 120 -14.57 -1.61 -0.50
CA ASN A 120 -15.22 -2.89 -0.71
C ASN A 120 -16.47 -2.67 -1.56
N ALA A 121 -16.53 -3.27 -2.75
CA ALA A 121 -17.62 -3.03 -3.70
C ALA A 121 -19.00 -3.46 -3.17
N GLY A 122 -19.06 -4.36 -2.18
CA GLY A 122 -20.31 -4.81 -1.55
C GLY A 122 -20.83 -3.89 -0.44
N GLU A 123 -20.05 -2.92 0.02
CA GLU A 123 -20.36 -2.07 1.18
C GLU A 123 -20.82 -0.66 0.79
N PHE A 124 -20.75 -0.30 -0.50
CA PHE A 124 -21.09 1.02 -1.02
C PHE A 124 -22.00 0.90 -2.24
N SER A 125 -22.86 1.90 -2.45
CA SER A 125 -23.63 1.99 -3.70
C SER A 125 -22.72 2.37 -4.87
N GLU A 126 -23.09 1.94 -6.07
CA GLU A 126 -22.36 2.25 -7.32
C GLU A 126 -22.23 3.78 -7.55
N ALA A 127 -23.15 4.56 -7.00
CA ALA A 127 -23.10 6.02 -7.05
C ALA A 127 -21.86 6.61 -6.34
N VAL A 128 -21.26 5.93 -5.36
CA VAL A 128 -20.08 6.44 -4.64
C VAL A 128 -18.87 6.56 -5.58
N PRO A 129 -18.38 5.49 -6.23
CA PRO A 129 -17.26 5.60 -7.15
C PRO A 129 -17.59 6.46 -8.37
N GLU A 130 -18.83 6.49 -8.87
CA GLU A 130 -19.24 7.32 -10.02
C GLU A 130 -19.15 8.83 -9.75
N ASN A 131 -19.44 9.26 -8.52
CA ASN A 131 -19.46 10.68 -8.15
C ASN A 131 -18.10 11.19 -7.64
N ILE A 132 -17.08 10.33 -7.59
CA ILE A 132 -15.75 10.70 -7.14
C ILE A 132 -14.86 10.99 -8.35
N ARG A 133 -14.26 12.18 -8.37
CA ARG A 133 -13.22 12.52 -9.33
C ARG A 133 -11.94 11.77 -8.98
N SER A 134 -11.75 10.60 -9.58
CA SER A 134 -10.58 9.76 -9.36
C SER A 134 -9.31 10.41 -9.93
N ILE A 135 -8.24 10.36 -9.14
CA ILE A 135 -6.86 10.52 -9.59
C ILE A 135 -6.26 9.12 -9.61
N HIS A 136 -5.88 8.63 -10.79
CA HIS A 136 -5.35 7.27 -10.92
C HIS A 136 -3.89 7.12 -10.48
N PHE A 137 -3.13 8.21 -10.58
CA PHE A 137 -1.73 8.23 -10.21
C PHE A 137 -1.27 9.67 -9.95
N LYS A 138 -0.39 9.81 -8.97
CA LYS A 138 0.30 11.05 -8.66
C LYS A 138 1.73 10.74 -8.20
N GLU A 139 2.69 11.55 -8.60
CA GLU A 139 4.06 11.40 -8.11
C GLU A 139 4.19 11.98 -6.70
N ASN A 140 5.02 11.31 -5.89
CA ASN A 140 5.33 11.77 -4.55
C ASN A 140 6.05 13.12 -4.60
N ILE A 141 5.37 14.19 -4.20
CA ILE A 141 5.89 15.57 -4.31
C ILE A 141 7.18 15.75 -3.50
N HIS A 142 7.30 15.07 -2.36
CA HIS A 142 8.50 15.13 -1.53
C HIS A 142 9.69 14.45 -2.25
N GLN A 143 9.50 13.24 -2.79
CA GLN A 143 10.54 12.54 -3.55
C GLN A 143 10.96 13.30 -4.80
N MET A 144 10.01 13.89 -5.53
CA MET A 144 10.33 14.74 -6.68
C MET A 144 11.24 15.90 -6.29
N ARG A 145 10.99 16.56 -5.15
CA ARG A 145 11.82 17.66 -4.65
C ARG A 145 13.20 17.18 -4.19
N LEU A 146 13.25 16.02 -3.54
CA LEU A 146 14.47 15.44 -3.00
C LEU A 146 15.41 14.94 -4.12
N PHE A 147 14.88 14.15 -5.05
CA PHE A 147 15.66 13.51 -6.11
C PHE A 147 15.76 14.34 -7.38
N LYS A 148 14.92 15.37 -7.55
CA LYS A 148 14.86 16.24 -8.74
C LYS A 148 14.67 15.44 -10.04
N LYS A 149 13.88 14.38 -9.95
CA LYS A 149 13.54 13.47 -11.04
C LYS A 149 12.05 13.16 -10.96
N ASP A 150 11.44 12.91 -12.12
CA ASP A 150 10.12 12.30 -12.18
C ASP A 150 10.20 10.82 -11.77
N PHE A 151 9.04 10.14 -11.69
CA PHE A 151 8.99 8.71 -11.35
C PHE A 151 9.86 7.85 -12.29
N GLY A 152 9.98 8.22 -13.56
CA GLY A 152 10.83 7.50 -14.52
C GLY A 152 12.30 7.57 -14.15
N GLY A 153 12.82 8.78 -13.92
CA GLY A 153 14.19 8.98 -13.48
C GLY A 153 14.46 8.41 -12.09
N GLN A 154 13.46 8.44 -11.20
CA GLN A 154 13.53 7.79 -9.90
C GLN A 154 13.62 6.27 -10.01
N PHE A 155 12.80 5.65 -10.86
CA PHE A 155 12.86 4.20 -11.12
C PHE A 155 14.23 3.76 -11.61
N GLU A 156 14.84 4.53 -12.53
CA GLU A 156 16.17 4.24 -13.06
C GLU A 156 17.26 4.17 -11.97
N MET A 157 17.06 4.80 -10.81
CA MET A 157 18.00 4.72 -9.68
C MET A 157 17.87 3.40 -8.91
N ILE A 158 16.72 2.75 -8.94
CA ILE A 158 16.42 1.55 -8.13
C ILE A 158 16.17 0.29 -8.97
N LYS A 159 16.11 0.39 -10.31
CA LYS A 159 15.75 -0.71 -11.21
C LYS A 159 16.66 -1.95 -11.11
N ASP A 160 17.90 -1.76 -10.71
CA ASP A 160 18.91 -2.82 -10.59
C ASP A 160 18.94 -3.44 -9.17
N LEU A 161 18.14 -2.91 -8.24
CA LEU A 161 17.93 -3.52 -6.94
C LEU A 161 16.96 -4.72 -7.05
N PRO A 162 16.95 -5.63 -6.07
CA PRO A 162 16.01 -6.75 -6.08
C PRO A 162 14.54 -6.27 -6.14
N LEU A 163 13.79 -6.72 -7.14
CA LEU A 163 12.36 -6.40 -7.29
C LEU A 163 11.59 -7.69 -7.53
N VAL A 164 10.35 -7.74 -7.06
CA VAL A 164 9.43 -8.84 -7.26
C VAL A 164 8.29 -8.35 -8.13
N THR A 165 8.07 -9.03 -9.25
CA THR A 165 6.83 -8.92 -10.02
C THR A 165 5.82 -9.89 -9.42
N ILE A 166 4.61 -9.42 -9.16
CA ILE A 166 3.52 -10.25 -8.68
C ILE A 166 2.52 -10.39 -9.83
N GLU A 167 2.29 -11.63 -10.25
CA GLU A 167 1.29 -12.00 -11.25
C GLU A 167 -0.10 -12.16 -10.61
#